data_AF-D3IHC8-F1
#
_entry.id   AF-D3IHC8-F1
#
_cell.length_a   1.000
_cell.length_b   1.000
_cell.length_c   1.000
_cell.angle_alpha   90.00
_cell.angle_beta   90.00
_cell.angle_gamma   90.00
#
_symmetry.space_group_name_H-M   'P 1'
#
loop_
_entity.id
_entity.type
_entity.pdbx_description
1 polymer ?
#
loop_
_entity_poly.entity_id
_entity_poly.type
_entity_poly.pdbx_seq_one_letter_code
_entity_poly.pdbx_strand_id
1 'polypeptide(L)'
;MKTTTLTAQFENFVALYTKDKEERVRFFVFFAGAIQLIVFTLLNIVGTIGIYHPFLQTVSFALLALCVAMVTLYLRRTLSLVSAFATFAITAQLLEMTRIAFLLFMKPSGYEAMVIYYQVGSYTILLYLALGFIPQIPILVTALNIATLLLVTFYDGHAIDQQIALLFALLCIFTCALAVISRRGLHKIQQENKDYQDTHNSILTAFNMSQSELIAYLQICRAKEPNSKHVDMLLSQLNEQSKHNLVHAAMVLKKKHDAQQLELSKCFPSLTHTELEVSRLVVEGKTLGEIALIMGKTTTNISTVRGNVRKKLGLQPSEDLVEKLKELAAPANKALRKTF
;
A
#
# COMPACT_ATOMS: atom_id res chain seq x y z
N MET A 1 -16.24 -9.10 20.42
CA MET A 1 -17.49 -8.47 19.97
C MET A 1 -18.12 -9.42 18.96
N LYS A 2 -19.24 -10.08 19.29
CA LYS A 2 -19.87 -11.11 18.43
C LYS A 2 -20.51 -10.41 17.23
N THR A 3 -19.90 -10.52 16.06
CA THR A 3 -20.50 -10.13 14.79
C THR A 3 -21.78 -10.96 14.58
N THR A 4 -22.92 -10.30 14.49
CA THR A 4 -24.20 -10.93 14.19
C THR A 4 -24.13 -11.62 12.82
N THR A 5 -24.78 -12.78 12.68
CA THR A 5 -24.75 -13.65 11.49
C THR A 5 -25.08 -12.90 10.19
N LEU A 6 -25.94 -11.88 10.26
CA LEU A 6 -26.28 -10.98 9.15
C LEU A 6 -25.11 -10.10 8.70
N THR A 7 -24.33 -9.57 9.63
CA THR A 7 -23.15 -8.74 9.31
C THR A 7 -22.11 -9.57 8.58
N ALA A 8 -21.88 -10.81 9.02
CA ALA A 8 -20.97 -11.73 8.35
C ALA A 8 -21.46 -12.13 6.95
N GLN A 9 -22.76 -12.38 6.77
CA GLN A 9 -23.35 -12.64 5.44
C GLN A 9 -23.22 -11.44 4.51
N PHE A 10 -23.43 -10.23 5.02
CA PHE A 10 -23.29 -9.00 4.25
C PHE A 10 -21.82 -8.71 3.88
N GLU A 11 -20.88 -8.92 4.80
CA GLU A 11 -19.45 -8.81 4.52
C GLU A 11 -19.00 -9.84 3.47
N ASN A 12 -19.48 -11.07 3.54
CA ASN A 12 -19.23 -12.10 2.53
C ASN A 12 -19.82 -11.71 1.17
N PHE A 13 -21.03 -11.14 1.14
CA PHE A 13 -21.63 -10.64 -0.09
C PHE A 13 -20.78 -9.52 -0.71
N VAL A 14 -20.38 -8.52 0.07
CA VAL A 14 -19.51 -7.43 -0.41
C VAL A 14 -18.17 -7.98 -0.92
N ALA A 15 -17.55 -8.91 -0.19
CA ALA A 15 -16.31 -9.55 -0.61
C ALA A 15 -16.44 -10.33 -1.94
N LEU A 16 -17.62 -10.88 -2.24
CA LEU A 16 -17.89 -11.59 -3.50
C LEU A 16 -17.98 -10.67 -4.72
N TYR A 17 -18.20 -9.37 -4.52
CA TYR A 17 -18.45 -8.38 -5.57
C TYR A 17 -17.38 -7.28 -5.65
N THR A 18 -16.41 -7.25 -4.72
CA THR A 18 -15.36 -6.21 -4.66
C THR A 18 -13.99 -6.85 -4.50
N LYS A 19 -13.02 -6.45 -5.33
CA LYS A 19 -11.64 -6.98 -5.29
C LYS A 19 -10.75 -6.20 -4.34
N ASP A 20 -10.89 -4.88 -4.37
CA ASP A 20 -10.03 -3.94 -3.64
C ASP A 20 -10.83 -3.00 -2.75
N LYS A 21 -10.16 -2.38 -1.77
CA LYS A 21 -10.78 -1.41 -0.85
C LYS A 21 -11.48 -0.26 -1.59
N GLU A 22 -10.95 0.17 -2.74
CA GLU A 22 -11.56 1.21 -3.57
C GLU A 22 -12.85 0.73 -4.25
N GLU A 23 -12.85 -0.49 -4.79
CA GLU A 23 -14.07 -1.08 -5.37
C GLU A 23 -15.15 -1.26 -4.31
N ARG A 24 -14.75 -1.54 -3.07
CA ARG A 24 -15.66 -1.59 -1.92
C ARG A 24 -16.27 -0.24 -1.58
N VAL A 25 -15.51 0.85 -1.59
CA VAL A 25 -16.06 2.20 -1.41
C VAL A 25 -17.03 2.54 -2.54
N ARG A 26 -16.64 2.30 -3.79
CA ARG A 26 -17.50 2.49 -4.98
C ARG A 26 -18.81 1.74 -4.86
N PHE A 27 -18.76 0.52 -4.35
CA PHE A 27 -19.92 -0.34 -4.20
C PHE A 27 -20.92 0.31 -3.24
N PHE A 28 -20.46 0.70 -2.05
CA PHE A 28 -21.34 1.35 -1.07
C PHE A 28 -21.92 2.66 -1.59
N VAL A 29 -21.12 3.48 -2.26
CA VAL A 29 -21.57 4.76 -2.82
C VAL A 29 -22.61 4.54 -3.91
N PHE A 30 -22.42 3.58 -4.81
CA PHE A 30 -23.38 3.27 -5.88
C PHE A 30 -24.73 2.78 -5.33
N PHE A 31 -24.72 1.84 -4.38
CA PHE A 31 -25.96 1.33 -3.80
C PHE A 31 -26.66 2.35 -2.88
N ALA A 32 -25.91 3.16 -2.13
CA ALA A 32 -26.49 4.26 -1.37
C ALA A 32 -27.18 5.28 -2.28
N GLY A 33 -26.52 5.64 -3.39
CA GLY A 33 -27.10 6.52 -4.42
C GLY A 33 -28.34 5.92 -5.09
N ALA A 34 -28.31 4.62 -5.40
CA ALA A 34 -29.45 3.91 -5.97
C ALA A 34 -30.65 3.90 -5.01
N ILE A 35 -30.44 3.59 -3.72
CA ILE A 35 -31.50 3.61 -2.70
C ILE A 35 -32.06 5.02 -2.54
N GLN A 36 -31.18 6.02 -2.41
CA GLN A 36 -31.59 7.42 -2.31
C GLN A 36 -32.47 7.81 -3.51
N LEU A 37 -32.03 7.51 -4.73
CA LEU A 37 -32.77 7.82 -5.94
C LEU A 37 -34.16 7.14 -5.97
N ILE A 38 -34.22 5.85 -5.61
CA ILE A 38 -35.48 5.11 -5.57
C ILE A 38 -36.46 5.78 -4.59
N VAL A 39 -36.00 6.14 -3.40
CA VAL A 39 -36.84 6.83 -2.39
C VAL A 39 -37.35 8.16 -2.94
N PHE A 40 -36.49 9.02 -3.45
CA PHE A 40 -36.90 10.33 -3.98
C PHE A 40 -37.83 10.21 -5.19
N THR A 41 -37.58 9.26 -6.08
CA THR A 41 -38.40 9.05 -7.28
C THR A 41 -39.79 8.50 -6.92
N LEU A 42 -39.89 7.61 -5.94
CA LEU A 42 -41.17 7.11 -5.44
C LEU A 42 -42.00 8.24 -4.79
N LEU A 43 -41.37 9.09 -3.97
CA LEU A 43 -42.02 10.26 -3.39
C LEU A 43 -42.50 11.23 -4.47
N ASN A 44 -41.76 11.35 -5.57
CA ASN A 44 -42.15 12.17 -6.72
C ASN A 44 -43.34 11.59 -7.49
N ILE A 45 -43.36 10.28 -7.71
CA ILE A 45 -44.44 9.57 -8.41
C ILE A 45 -45.75 9.62 -7.60
N VAL A 46 -45.69 9.45 -6.28
CA VAL A 46 -46.85 9.57 -5.37
C VAL A 46 -47.39 11.00 -5.33
N GLY A 47 -46.63 11.99 -5.81
CA GLY A 47 -47.01 13.39 -5.81
C GLY A 47 -46.76 14.10 -4.48
N THR A 48 -45.99 13.49 -3.58
CA THR A 48 -45.57 14.14 -2.32
C THR A 48 -44.56 15.26 -2.58
N ILE A 49 -43.72 15.10 -3.61
CA ILE A 49 -42.70 16.07 -4.02
C ILE A 49 -42.80 16.28 -5.53
N GLY A 50 -43.05 17.48 -6.01
CA GLY A 50 -43.03 17.75 -7.45
C GLY A 50 -44.33 18.27 -8.03
N ILE A 51 -44.26 18.77 -9.26
CA ILE A 51 -45.45 19.09 -10.06
C ILE A 51 -45.95 17.82 -10.75
N TYR A 52 -47.24 17.52 -10.60
CA TYR A 52 -47.90 16.44 -11.32
C TYR A 52 -48.08 16.84 -12.80
N HIS A 53 -47.16 16.39 -13.65
CA HIS A 53 -47.25 16.58 -15.09
C HIS A 53 -46.88 15.27 -15.82
N PRO A 54 -47.66 14.80 -16.82
CA PRO A 54 -47.42 13.51 -17.49
C PRO A 54 -46.00 13.34 -18.00
N PHE A 55 -45.43 14.38 -18.62
CA PHE A 55 -44.04 14.36 -19.09
C PHE A 55 -43.03 14.14 -17.96
N LEU A 56 -43.13 14.91 -16.87
CA LEU A 56 -42.19 14.82 -15.74
C LEU A 56 -42.27 13.45 -15.07
N GLN A 57 -43.46 12.87 -14.97
CA GLN A 57 -43.68 11.52 -14.45
C GLN A 57 -43.04 10.45 -15.34
N THR A 58 -43.18 10.57 -16.66
CA THR A 58 -42.51 9.64 -17.60
C THR A 58 -40.99 9.65 -17.40
N VAL A 59 -40.39 10.83 -17.22
CA VAL A 59 -38.95 10.92 -16.91
C VAL A 59 -38.62 10.29 -15.55
N SER A 60 -39.49 10.42 -14.54
CA SER A 60 -39.33 9.77 -13.23
C SER A 60 -39.38 8.25 -13.32
N PHE A 61 -40.33 7.69 -14.07
CA PHE A 61 -40.36 6.25 -14.35
C PHE A 61 -39.13 5.80 -15.15
N ALA A 62 -38.67 6.58 -16.13
CA ALA A 62 -37.47 6.27 -16.89
C ALA A 62 -36.21 6.24 -16.00
N LEU A 63 -36.08 7.18 -15.07
CA LEU A 63 -34.97 7.25 -14.13
C LEU A 63 -34.98 6.08 -13.13
N LEU A 64 -36.17 5.68 -12.66
CA LEU A 64 -36.34 4.49 -11.82
C LEU A 64 -35.96 3.21 -12.59
N ALA A 65 -36.47 3.07 -13.82
CA ALA A 65 -36.17 1.93 -14.68
C ALA A 65 -34.67 1.85 -15.00
N LEU A 66 -34.03 2.98 -15.28
CA LEU A 66 -32.58 3.08 -15.50
C LEU A 66 -31.80 2.61 -14.26
N CYS A 67 -32.19 3.06 -13.06
CA CYS A 67 -31.54 2.65 -11.82
C CYS A 67 -31.63 1.13 -11.60
N VAL A 68 -32.85 0.57 -11.71
CA VAL A 68 -33.08 -0.87 -11.57
C VAL A 68 -32.32 -1.66 -12.63
N ALA A 69 -32.29 -1.18 -13.88
CA ALA A 69 -31.56 -1.81 -14.97
C ALA A 69 -30.05 -1.84 -14.68
N MET A 70 -29.45 -0.72 -14.26
CA MET A 70 -28.01 -0.64 -13.99
C MET A 70 -27.60 -1.51 -12.80
N VAL A 71 -28.41 -1.51 -11.72
CA VAL A 71 -28.21 -2.42 -10.58
C VAL A 71 -28.31 -3.89 -11.03
N THR A 72 -29.31 -4.23 -11.83
CA THR A 72 -29.51 -5.60 -12.32
C THR A 72 -28.36 -6.05 -13.22
N LEU A 73 -27.90 -5.21 -14.14
CA LEU A 73 -26.77 -5.49 -15.04
C LEU A 73 -25.47 -5.68 -14.24
N TYR A 74 -25.24 -4.86 -13.23
CA TYR A 74 -24.11 -5.03 -12.33
C TYR A 74 -24.18 -6.35 -11.54
N LEU A 75 -25.33 -6.68 -10.94
CA LEU A 75 -25.52 -7.92 -10.17
C LEU A 75 -25.38 -9.18 -11.03
N ARG A 76 -25.79 -9.11 -12.30
CA ARG A 76 -25.59 -10.17 -13.31
C ARG A 76 -24.15 -10.24 -13.84
N ARG A 77 -23.24 -9.39 -13.36
CA ARG A 77 -21.84 -9.28 -13.78
C ARG A 77 -21.67 -8.99 -15.28
N THR A 78 -22.68 -8.42 -15.93
CA THR A 78 -22.58 -8.01 -17.34
C THR A 78 -21.81 -6.71 -17.49
N LEU A 79 -21.90 -5.82 -16.48
CA LEU A 79 -21.17 -4.56 -16.42
C LEU A 79 -20.24 -4.52 -15.21
N SER A 80 -19.09 -3.86 -15.37
CA SER A 80 -18.26 -3.48 -14.24
C SER A 80 -18.94 -2.39 -13.41
N LEU A 81 -18.62 -2.31 -12.13
CA LEU A 81 -19.21 -1.31 -11.22
C LEU A 81 -18.97 0.11 -11.72
N VAL A 82 -17.75 0.40 -12.18
CA VAL A 82 -17.38 1.71 -12.73
C VAL A 82 -18.20 2.03 -13.99
N SER A 83 -18.39 1.05 -14.88
CA SER A 83 -19.20 1.25 -16.09
C SER A 83 -20.68 1.48 -15.75
N ALA A 84 -21.26 0.66 -14.87
CA ALA A 84 -22.67 0.81 -14.48
C ALA A 84 -22.92 2.18 -13.83
N PHE A 85 -22.02 2.62 -12.93
CA PHE A 85 -22.12 3.91 -12.27
C PHE A 85 -21.93 5.07 -13.26
N ALA A 86 -20.93 4.99 -14.16
CA ALA A 86 -20.69 6.01 -15.18
C ALA A 86 -21.89 6.17 -16.14
N THR A 87 -22.39 5.06 -16.68
CA THR A 87 -23.54 5.06 -17.59
C THR A 87 -24.79 5.58 -16.90
N PHE A 88 -25.08 5.10 -15.67
CA PHE A 88 -26.18 5.62 -14.87
C PHE A 88 -26.07 7.14 -14.70
N ALA A 89 -24.92 7.64 -14.26
CA ALA A 89 -24.73 9.06 -13.95
C ALA A 89 -24.88 9.96 -15.18
N ILE A 90 -24.32 9.57 -16.33
CA ILE A 90 -24.45 10.34 -17.58
C ILE A 90 -25.92 10.36 -18.03
N THR A 91 -26.58 9.20 -18.09
CA THR A 91 -27.96 9.14 -18.56
C THR A 91 -28.91 9.85 -17.60
N ALA A 92 -28.73 9.69 -16.28
CA ALA A 92 -29.49 10.42 -15.27
C ALA A 92 -29.31 11.94 -15.39
N GLN A 93 -28.07 12.40 -15.58
CA GLN A 93 -27.76 13.82 -15.78
C GLN A 93 -28.50 14.39 -17.01
N LEU A 94 -28.50 13.67 -18.13
CA LEU A 94 -29.23 14.10 -19.33
C LEU A 94 -30.75 14.14 -19.12
N LEU A 95 -31.30 13.21 -18.33
CA LEU A 95 -32.72 13.22 -17.98
C LEU A 95 -33.06 14.43 -17.09
N GLU A 96 -32.23 14.78 -16.11
CA GLU A 96 -32.44 16.00 -15.29
C GLU A 96 -32.36 17.28 -16.13
N MET A 97 -31.38 17.37 -17.04
CA MET A 97 -31.30 18.48 -18.00
C MET A 97 -32.57 18.61 -18.82
N THR A 98 -33.12 17.47 -19.27
CA THR A 98 -34.37 17.45 -20.05
C THR A 98 -35.56 17.94 -19.22
N ARG A 99 -35.65 17.60 -17.92
CA ARG A 99 -36.70 18.12 -17.04
C ARG A 99 -36.59 19.62 -16.83
N ILE A 100 -35.37 20.12 -16.58
CA ILE A 100 -35.11 21.55 -16.40
C ILE A 100 -35.49 22.32 -17.66
N ALA A 101 -35.06 21.86 -18.83
CA ALA A 101 -35.43 22.48 -20.11
C ALA A 101 -36.95 22.50 -20.31
N PHE A 102 -37.64 21.39 -20.05
CA PHE A 102 -39.10 21.32 -20.16
C PHE A 102 -39.82 22.33 -19.25
N LEU A 103 -39.37 22.48 -18.00
CA LEU A 103 -39.93 23.46 -17.08
C LEU A 103 -39.75 24.90 -17.56
N LEU A 104 -38.60 25.20 -18.18
CA LEU A 104 -38.32 26.53 -18.74
C LEU A 104 -39.25 26.89 -19.90
N PHE A 105 -39.61 25.93 -20.74
CA PHE A 105 -40.50 26.17 -21.89
C PHE A 105 -41.97 26.25 -21.49
N MET A 106 -42.44 25.33 -20.63
CA MET A 106 -43.87 25.22 -20.32
C MET A 106 -44.33 26.12 -19.17
N LYS A 107 -43.40 26.53 -18.29
CA LYS A 107 -43.65 27.41 -17.14
C LYS A 107 -44.92 27.10 -16.32
N PRO A 108 -45.12 25.84 -15.87
CA PRO A 108 -46.24 25.52 -14.99
C PRO A 108 -46.15 26.27 -13.65
N SER A 109 -47.28 26.38 -12.94
CA SER A 109 -47.29 26.97 -11.59
C SER A 109 -46.26 26.28 -10.68
N GLY A 110 -45.37 27.06 -10.06
CA GLY A 110 -44.32 26.57 -9.18
C GLY A 110 -43.08 26.00 -9.88
N TYR A 111 -42.89 26.24 -11.19
CA TYR A 111 -41.74 25.72 -11.95
C TYR A 111 -40.39 26.16 -11.38
N GLU A 112 -40.27 27.37 -10.85
CA GLU A 112 -39.03 27.94 -10.28
C GLU A 112 -38.47 27.04 -9.16
N ALA A 113 -39.32 26.65 -8.21
CA ALA A 113 -38.95 25.72 -7.14
C ALA A 113 -38.55 24.34 -7.69
N MET A 114 -39.18 23.88 -8.77
CA MET A 114 -38.85 22.60 -9.41
C MET A 114 -37.54 22.63 -10.18
N VAL A 115 -37.19 23.77 -10.79
CA VAL A 115 -35.90 23.96 -11.43
C VAL A 115 -34.79 23.81 -10.38
N ILE A 116 -34.94 24.44 -9.20
CA ILE A 116 -34.00 24.27 -8.08
C ILE A 116 -33.94 22.82 -7.61
N TYR A 117 -35.10 22.15 -7.46
CA TYR A 117 -35.16 20.74 -7.06
C TYR A 117 -34.38 19.81 -8.00
N TYR A 118 -34.59 19.94 -9.31
CA TYR A 118 -33.85 19.13 -10.29
C TYR A 118 -32.38 19.52 -10.39
N GLN A 119 -32.03 20.78 -10.12
CA GLN A 119 -30.63 21.21 -9.99
C GLN A 119 -29.94 20.56 -8.76
N VAL A 120 -30.65 20.39 -7.64
CA VAL A 120 -30.15 19.62 -6.48
C VAL A 120 -29.95 18.15 -6.84
N GLY A 121 -30.88 17.55 -7.58
CA GLY A 121 -30.73 16.17 -8.11
C GLY A 121 -29.49 16.03 -9.00
N SER A 122 -29.31 16.95 -9.93
CA SER A 122 -28.16 17.07 -10.82
C SER A 122 -26.83 17.22 -10.05
N TYR A 123 -26.78 18.07 -9.03
CA TYR A 123 -25.62 18.20 -8.14
C TYR A 123 -25.35 16.91 -7.34
N THR A 124 -26.40 16.23 -6.88
CA THR A 124 -26.30 14.98 -6.12
C THR A 124 -25.59 13.90 -6.95
N ILE A 125 -25.89 13.79 -8.25
CA ILE A 125 -25.18 12.87 -9.15
C ILE A 125 -23.67 13.14 -9.13
N LEU A 126 -23.26 14.41 -9.23
CA LEU A 126 -21.85 14.81 -9.17
C LEU A 126 -21.21 14.46 -7.81
N LEU A 127 -21.91 14.70 -6.71
CA LEU A 127 -21.44 14.36 -5.36
C LEU A 127 -21.17 12.86 -5.22
N TYR A 128 -22.09 12.02 -5.68
CA TYR A 128 -21.93 10.57 -5.65
C TYR A 128 -20.78 10.08 -6.54
N LEU A 129 -20.57 10.69 -7.71
CA LEU A 129 -19.41 10.40 -8.55
C LEU A 129 -18.08 10.78 -7.88
N ALA A 130 -18.05 11.89 -7.13
CA ALA A 130 -16.88 12.33 -6.38
C ALA A 130 -16.57 11.35 -5.23
N LEU A 131 -17.58 10.96 -4.45
CA LEU A 131 -17.44 9.97 -3.36
C LEU A 131 -17.04 8.59 -3.89
N GLY A 132 -17.50 8.21 -5.09
CA GLY A 132 -17.14 6.96 -5.75
C GLY A 132 -15.78 6.99 -6.45
N PHE A 133 -15.05 8.11 -6.43
CA PHE A 133 -13.77 8.27 -7.13
C PHE A 133 -13.83 7.81 -8.59
N ILE A 134 -14.93 8.11 -9.29
CA ILE A 134 -15.13 7.62 -10.66
C ILE A 134 -14.24 8.37 -11.64
N PRO A 135 -13.49 7.67 -12.53
CA PRO A 135 -12.60 8.31 -13.50
C PRO A 135 -13.31 9.21 -14.50
N GLN A 136 -12.86 10.46 -14.65
CA GLN A 136 -13.21 11.40 -15.74
C GLN A 136 -14.68 11.85 -15.81
N ILE A 137 -15.64 11.03 -15.41
CA ILE A 137 -17.08 11.33 -15.42
C ILE A 137 -17.45 12.57 -14.59
N PRO A 138 -16.86 12.85 -13.41
CA PRO A 138 -17.15 14.08 -12.67
C PRO A 138 -16.91 15.36 -13.49
N ILE A 139 -15.89 15.38 -14.36
CA ILE A 139 -15.58 16.53 -15.21
C ILE A 139 -16.69 16.75 -16.25
N LEU A 140 -17.12 15.66 -16.90
CA LEU A 140 -18.22 15.71 -17.87
C LEU A 140 -19.53 16.16 -17.22
N VAL A 141 -19.91 15.57 -16.09
CA VAL A 141 -21.15 15.93 -15.37
C VAL A 141 -21.09 17.36 -14.85
N THR A 142 -19.91 17.85 -14.44
CA THR A 142 -19.72 19.25 -14.06
C THR A 142 -19.94 20.17 -15.26
N ALA A 143 -19.38 19.85 -16.42
CA ALA A 143 -19.60 20.64 -17.64
C ALA A 143 -21.09 20.71 -18.01
N LEU A 144 -21.80 19.57 -17.92
CA LEU A 144 -23.25 19.51 -18.15
C LEU A 144 -24.03 20.34 -17.14
N ASN A 145 -23.68 20.30 -15.85
CA ASN A 145 -24.29 21.11 -14.81
C ASN A 145 -24.10 22.61 -15.06
N ILE A 146 -22.88 23.04 -15.38
CA ILE A 146 -22.58 24.45 -15.68
C ILE A 146 -23.31 24.91 -16.94
N ALA A 147 -23.33 24.09 -18.00
CA ALA A 147 -24.09 24.40 -19.21
C ALA A 147 -25.59 24.56 -18.92
N THR A 148 -26.15 23.73 -18.05
CA THR A 148 -27.55 23.82 -17.62
C THR A 148 -27.82 25.10 -16.85
N LEU A 149 -26.97 25.44 -15.88
CA LEU A 149 -27.09 26.68 -15.10
C LEU A 149 -27.04 27.92 -16.00
N LEU A 150 -26.08 27.96 -16.95
CA LEU A 150 -25.97 29.05 -17.91
C LEU A 150 -27.23 29.17 -18.76
N LEU A 151 -27.73 28.05 -19.31
CA LEU A 151 -28.96 28.02 -20.10
C LEU A 151 -30.13 28.57 -19.30
N VAL A 152 -30.29 28.15 -18.04
CA VAL A 152 -31.37 28.62 -17.17
C VAL A 152 -31.26 30.13 -16.95
N THR A 153 -30.09 30.63 -16.55
CA THR A 153 -29.90 32.06 -16.26
C THR A 153 -30.04 32.96 -17.49
N PHE A 154 -29.66 32.49 -18.69
CA PHE A 154 -29.79 33.27 -19.92
C PHE A 154 -31.20 33.26 -20.49
N TYR A 155 -31.92 32.15 -20.37
CA TYR A 155 -33.26 32.00 -20.93
C TYR A 155 -34.33 32.63 -20.03
N ASP A 156 -34.22 32.44 -18.72
CA ASP A 156 -35.17 32.97 -17.75
C ASP A 156 -34.50 33.32 -16.42
N GLY A 157 -34.11 34.59 -16.27
CA GLY A 157 -33.50 35.12 -15.05
C GLY A 157 -34.40 35.08 -13.81
N HIS A 158 -35.70 34.77 -13.96
CA HIS A 158 -36.61 34.55 -12.84
C HIS A 158 -36.68 33.08 -12.39
N ALA A 159 -36.22 32.12 -13.21
CA ALA A 159 -36.30 30.70 -12.90
C ALA A 159 -35.37 30.28 -11.75
N ILE A 160 -34.18 30.86 -11.67
CA ILE A 160 -33.22 30.73 -10.56
C ILE A 160 -32.57 32.09 -10.33
N ASP A 161 -32.57 32.56 -9.08
CA ASP A 161 -31.83 33.77 -8.70
C ASP A 161 -30.32 33.64 -9.01
N GLN A 162 -29.72 34.73 -9.48
CA GLN A 162 -28.31 34.74 -9.90
C GLN A 162 -27.34 34.34 -8.78
N GLN A 163 -27.65 34.64 -7.51
CA GLN A 163 -26.82 34.25 -6.36
C GLN A 163 -26.89 32.74 -6.13
N ILE A 164 -28.08 32.14 -6.28
CA ILE A 164 -28.29 30.70 -6.15
C ILE A 164 -27.59 29.96 -7.31
N ALA A 165 -27.70 30.47 -8.53
CA ALA A 165 -27.01 29.90 -9.69
C ALA A 165 -25.48 29.94 -9.52
N LEU A 166 -24.94 31.07 -9.03
CA LEU A 166 -23.51 31.20 -8.71
C LEU A 166 -23.07 30.20 -7.63
N LEU A 167 -23.88 30.02 -6.57
CA LEU A 167 -23.60 29.06 -5.52
C LEU A 167 -23.52 27.63 -6.06
N PHE A 168 -24.48 27.20 -6.89
CA PHE A 168 -24.43 25.88 -7.53
C PHE A 168 -23.23 25.72 -8.45
N ALA A 169 -22.87 26.75 -9.22
CA ALA A 169 -21.69 26.72 -10.08
C ALA A 169 -20.41 26.50 -9.26
N LEU A 170 -20.23 27.25 -8.16
CA LEU A 170 -19.10 27.09 -7.25
C LEU A 170 -19.08 25.68 -6.62
N LEU A 171 -20.23 25.21 -6.12
CA LEU A 171 -20.35 23.87 -5.54
C LEU A 171 -19.94 22.79 -6.55
N CYS A 172 -20.37 22.90 -7.80
CA CYS A 172 -19.99 21.96 -8.86
C CYS A 172 -18.48 21.99 -9.12
N ILE A 173 -17.89 23.18 -9.26
CA ILE A 173 -16.44 23.35 -9.50
C ILE A 173 -15.62 22.76 -8.34
N PHE A 174 -15.95 23.10 -7.09
CA PHE A 174 -15.23 22.59 -5.93
C PHE A 174 -15.39 21.08 -5.78
N THR A 175 -16.61 20.55 -5.98
CA THR A 175 -16.87 19.10 -5.90
C THR A 175 -16.10 18.34 -6.99
N CYS A 176 -16.02 18.88 -8.21
CA CYS A 176 -15.21 18.32 -9.29
C CYS A 176 -13.71 18.36 -8.96
N ALA A 177 -13.21 19.47 -8.43
CA ALA A 177 -11.82 19.59 -8.02
C ALA A 177 -11.48 18.55 -6.94
N LEU A 178 -12.34 18.40 -5.93
CA LEU A 178 -12.21 17.36 -4.91
C LEU A 178 -12.22 15.96 -5.53
N ALA A 179 -13.12 15.66 -6.46
CA ALA A 179 -13.16 14.36 -7.15
C ALA A 179 -11.83 14.04 -7.85
N VAL A 180 -11.23 15.02 -8.54
CA VAL A 180 -9.95 14.85 -9.23
C VAL A 180 -8.80 14.66 -8.24
N ILE A 181 -8.73 15.48 -7.19
CA ILE A 181 -7.68 15.42 -6.16
C ILE A 181 -7.77 14.09 -5.40
N SER A 182 -8.95 13.71 -4.92
CA SER A 182 -9.14 12.49 -4.13
C SER A 182 -8.85 11.24 -4.95
N ARG A 183 -9.21 11.21 -6.25
CA ARG A 183 -8.85 10.10 -7.14
C ARG A 183 -7.33 9.97 -7.28
N ARG A 184 -6.61 11.07 -7.51
CA ARG A 184 -5.14 11.06 -7.59
C ARG A 184 -4.51 10.61 -6.28
N GLY A 185 -5.01 11.10 -5.15
CA GLY A 185 -4.57 10.70 -3.82
C GLY A 185 -4.76 9.22 -3.56
N LEU A 186 -5.94 8.68 -3.90
CA LEU A 186 -6.26 7.26 -3.71
C LEU A 186 -5.37 6.37 -4.58
N HIS A 187 -5.18 6.71 -5.85
CA HIS A 187 -4.29 5.94 -6.74
C HIS A 187 -2.85 5.94 -6.22
N LYS A 188 -2.36 7.07 -5.72
CA LYS A 188 -1.01 7.17 -5.13
C LYS A 188 -0.89 6.28 -3.89
N ILE A 189 -1.85 6.34 -2.97
CA ILE A 189 -1.86 5.51 -1.75
C ILE A 189 -1.89 4.01 -2.10
N GLN A 190 -2.67 3.62 -3.10
CA GLN A 190 -2.72 2.23 -3.54
C GLN A 190 -1.41 1.76 -4.16
N GLN A 191 -0.79 2.61 -4.98
CA GLN A 191 0.50 2.31 -5.57
C GLN A 191 1.57 2.16 -4.49
N GLU A 192 1.67 3.12 -3.57
CA GLU A 192 2.57 3.04 -2.43
C GLU A 192 2.33 1.75 -1.63
N ASN A 193 1.07 1.41 -1.32
CA ASN A 193 0.76 0.18 -0.59
C ASN A 193 1.17 -1.09 -1.34
N LYS A 194 1.04 -1.14 -2.68
CA LYS A 194 1.55 -2.26 -3.48
C LYS A 194 3.07 -2.33 -3.41
N ASP A 195 3.76 -1.21 -3.62
CA ASP A 195 5.22 -1.13 -3.54
C ASP A 195 5.73 -1.55 -2.15
N TYR A 196 5.02 -1.17 -1.08
CA TYR A 196 5.31 -1.62 0.29
C TYR A 196 5.15 -3.13 0.46
N GLN A 197 4.06 -3.72 -0.04
CA GLN A 197 3.84 -5.17 0.04
C GLN A 197 4.87 -5.94 -0.78
N ASP A 198 5.20 -5.46 -1.98
CA ASP A 198 6.18 -6.08 -2.86
C ASP A 198 7.58 -6.01 -2.27
N THR A 199 7.96 -4.85 -1.70
CA THR A 199 9.25 -4.69 -1.01
C THR A 199 9.31 -5.61 0.22
N HIS A 200 8.24 -5.66 1.01
CA HIS A 200 8.16 -6.53 2.19
C HIS A 200 8.31 -8.00 1.80
N ASN A 201 7.56 -8.48 0.80
CA ASN A 201 7.63 -9.86 0.32
C ASN A 201 8.99 -10.18 -0.31
N SER A 202 9.60 -9.22 -1.02
CA SER A 202 10.93 -9.39 -1.61
C SER A 202 12.00 -9.59 -0.55
N ILE A 203 11.95 -8.83 0.55
CA ILE A 203 12.86 -9.00 1.68
C ILE A 203 12.67 -10.38 2.31
N LEU A 204 11.44 -10.78 2.64
CA LEU A 204 11.16 -12.09 3.23
C LEU A 204 11.65 -13.24 2.34
N THR A 205 11.43 -13.11 1.02
CA THR A 205 11.87 -14.09 0.03
C THR A 205 13.39 -14.14 -0.10
N ALA A 206 14.07 -12.99 -0.09
CA ALA A 206 15.53 -12.93 -0.15
C ALA A 206 16.21 -13.62 1.04
N PHE A 207 15.59 -13.54 2.23
CA PHE A 207 16.05 -14.28 3.42
C PHE A 207 15.50 -15.70 3.52
N ASN A 208 14.59 -16.09 2.62
CA ASN A 208 13.83 -17.35 2.69
C ASN A 208 13.25 -17.61 4.09
N MET A 209 12.68 -16.55 4.69
CA MET A 209 12.19 -16.53 6.06
C MET A 209 10.79 -15.95 6.12
N SER A 210 10.00 -16.40 7.10
CA SER A 210 8.75 -15.72 7.43
C SER A 210 8.99 -14.39 8.15
N GLN A 211 7.95 -13.55 8.25
CA GLN A 211 8.05 -12.25 8.92
C GLN A 211 8.50 -12.38 10.38
N SER A 212 7.97 -13.36 11.12
CA SER A 212 8.37 -13.61 12.50
C SER A 212 9.81 -14.10 12.60
N GLU A 213 10.26 -14.93 11.67
CA GLU A 213 11.62 -15.47 11.63
C GLU A 213 12.65 -14.37 11.38
N LEU A 214 12.38 -13.47 10.43
CA LEU A 214 13.27 -12.35 10.13
C LEU A 214 13.37 -11.39 11.32
N ILE A 215 12.25 -11.11 12.00
CA ILE A 215 12.25 -10.26 13.20
C ILE A 215 13.06 -10.91 14.33
N ALA A 216 12.85 -12.21 14.58
CA ALA A 216 13.61 -12.96 15.59
C ALA A 216 15.11 -12.94 15.30
N TYR A 217 15.49 -13.15 14.03
CA TYR A 217 16.87 -13.06 13.58
C TYR A 217 17.48 -11.67 13.82
N LEU A 218 16.78 -10.60 13.44
CA LEU A 218 17.24 -9.22 13.66
C LEU A 218 17.39 -8.89 15.15
N GLN A 219 16.55 -9.46 16.02
CA GLN A 219 16.66 -9.32 17.46
C GLN A 219 17.91 -10.02 18.01
N ILE A 220 18.24 -11.21 17.50
CA ILE A 220 19.51 -11.89 17.83
C ILE A 220 20.70 -11.04 17.39
N CYS A 221 20.70 -10.52 16.16
CA CYS A 221 21.81 -9.72 15.63
C CYS A 221 22.03 -8.40 16.38
N ARG A 222 20.99 -7.79 16.97
CA ARG A 222 21.12 -6.55 17.76
C ARG A 222 21.59 -6.78 19.20
N ALA A 223 21.56 -8.02 19.71
CA ALA A 223 21.94 -8.30 21.09
C ALA A 223 23.47 -8.23 21.27
N LYS A 224 23.94 -7.30 22.11
CA LYS A 224 25.36 -7.04 22.37
C LYS A 224 26.08 -8.19 23.10
N GLU A 225 25.33 -8.93 23.92
CA GLU A 225 25.74 -10.20 24.56
C GLU A 225 24.51 -11.11 24.62
N PRO A 226 24.43 -12.14 23.78
CA PRO A 226 23.27 -13.02 23.76
C PRO A 226 23.24 -13.90 25.03
N ASN A 227 22.28 -13.66 25.94
CA ASN A 227 22.00 -14.60 27.03
C ASN A 227 21.50 -15.92 26.40
N SER A 228 22.07 -17.06 26.78
CA SER A 228 21.77 -18.38 26.17
C SER A 228 20.27 -18.68 26.14
N LYS A 229 19.53 -18.35 27.20
CA LYS A 229 18.06 -18.48 27.24
C LYS A 229 17.35 -17.60 26.21
N HIS A 230 17.88 -16.42 25.93
CA HIS A 230 17.29 -15.48 24.98
C HIS A 230 17.58 -15.91 23.53
N VAL A 231 18.76 -16.47 23.28
CA VAL A 231 19.10 -17.09 21.98
C VAL A 231 18.23 -18.30 21.73
N ASP A 232 18.07 -19.20 22.69
CA ASP A 232 17.22 -20.39 22.52
C ASP A 232 15.75 -20.01 22.28
N MET A 233 15.24 -19.00 23.00
CA MET A 233 13.89 -18.48 22.79
C MET A 233 13.73 -17.88 21.39
N LEU A 234 14.69 -17.11 20.89
CA LEU A 234 14.62 -16.50 19.56
C LEU A 234 14.84 -17.52 18.43
N LEU A 235 15.78 -18.45 18.60
CA LEU A 235 15.97 -19.58 17.69
C LEU A 235 14.72 -20.46 17.63
N SER A 236 13.99 -20.63 18.73
CA SER A 236 12.75 -21.42 18.74
C SER A 236 11.65 -20.87 17.81
N GLN A 237 11.72 -19.58 17.46
CA GLN A 237 10.79 -18.94 16.51
C GLN A 237 11.14 -19.23 15.04
N LEU A 238 12.31 -19.80 14.77
CA LEU A 238 12.69 -20.31 13.45
C LEU A 238 12.07 -21.68 13.21
N ASN A 239 11.56 -21.93 12.01
CA ASN A 239 11.17 -23.28 11.61
C ASN A 239 12.40 -24.21 11.53
N GLU A 240 12.18 -25.52 11.56
CA GLU A 240 13.27 -26.51 11.61
C GLU A 240 14.20 -26.47 10.40
N GLN A 241 13.70 -26.12 9.21
CA GLN A 241 14.53 -25.98 8.01
C GLN A 241 15.45 -24.75 8.11
N SER A 242 14.92 -23.62 8.57
CA SER A 242 15.67 -22.38 8.80
C SER A 242 16.73 -22.55 9.88
N LYS A 243 16.39 -23.25 10.98
CA LYS A 243 17.37 -23.67 12.01
C LYS A 243 18.46 -24.54 11.42
N HIS A 244 18.09 -25.58 10.68
CA HIS A 244 19.05 -26.51 10.07
C HIS A 244 20.01 -25.78 9.14
N ASN A 245 19.50 -24.94 8.25
CA ASN A 245 20.32 -24.17 7.30
C ASN A 245 21.28 -23.21 8.03
N LEU A 246 20.80 -22.51 9.07
CA LEU A 246 21.62 -21.58 9.85
C LEU A 246 22.72 -22.31 10.64
N VAL A 247 22.38 -23.42 11.29
CA VAL A 247 23.34 -24.27 12.01
C VAL A 247 24.34 -24.88 11.05
N HIS A 248 23.91 -25.40 9.90
CA HIS A 248 24.78 -25.97 8.89
C HIS A 248 25.76 -24.93 8.35
N ALA A 249 25.29 -23.73 7.98
CA ALA A 249 26.14 -22.63 7.54
C ALA A 249 27.16 -22.23 8.62
N ALA A 250 26.73 -22.11 9.88
CA ALA A 250 27.62 -21.84 11.01
C ALA A 250 28.66 -22.95 11.22
N MET A 251 28.26 -24.23 11.09
CA MET A 251 29.17 -25.37 11.19
C MET A 251 30.19 -25.40 10.05
N VAL A 252 29.79 -25.11 8.81
CA VAL A 252 30.70 -25.03 7.66
C VAL A 252 31.72 -23.92 7.87
N LEU A 253 31.28 -22.74 8.32
CA LEU A 253 32.17 -21.63 8.67
C LEU A 253 33.12 -22.01 9.79
N LYS A 254 32.62 -22.63 10.86
CA LYS A 254 33.46 -23.10 11.98
C LYS A 254 34.50 -24.11 11.52
N LYS A 255 34.11 -25.13 10.75
CA LYS A 255 35.04 -26.12 10.19
C LYS A 255 36.12 -25.46 9.33
N LYS A 256 35.75 -24.46 8.53
CA LYS A 256 36.72 -23.67 7.75
C LYS A 256 37.69 -22.91 8.67
N HIS A 257 37.20 -22.29 9.73
CA HIS A 257 38.04 -21.62 10.72
C HIS A 257 38.97 -22.60 11.43
N ASP A 258 38.46 -23.73 11.92
CA ASP A 258 39.25 -24.76 12.61
C ASP A 258 40.34 -25.32 11.69
N ALA A 259 40.03 -25.58 10.41
CA ALA A 259 41.00 -26.05 9.43
C ALA A 259 42.09 -25.00 9.14
N GLN A 260 41.71 -23.72 8.95
CA GLN A 260 42.67 -22.63 8.78
C GLN A 260 43.57 -22.45 9.99
N GLN A 261 43.00 -22.57 11.19
CA GLN A 261 43.72 -22.45 12.44
C GLN A 261 44.70 -23.61 12.65
N LEU A 262 44.31 -24.83 12.27
CA LEU A 262 45.18 -25.99 12.29
C LEU A 262 46.37 -25.81 11.34
N GLU A 263 46.14 -25.33 10.12
CA GLU A 263 47.23 -25.03 9.17
C GLU A 263 48.15 -23.92 9.68
N LEU A 264 47.61 -22.86 10.27
CA LEU A 264 48.40 -21.79 10.90
C LEU A 264 49.22 -22.30 12.09
N SER A 265 48.69 -23.21 12.90
CA SER A 265 49.42 -23.79 14.03
C SER A 265 50.64 -24.59 13.59
N LYS A 266 50.60 -25.23 12.40
CA LYS A 266 51.75 -25.91 11.79
C LYS A 266 52.84 -24.94 11.33
N CYS A 267 52.44 -23.79 10.78
CA CYS A 267 53.38 -22.74 10.35
C CYS A 267 53.99 -21.97 11.53
N PHE A 268 53.24 -21.82 12.63
CA PHE A 268 53.62 -20.99 13.78
C PHE A 268 53.46 -21.75 15.12
N PRO A 269 54.25 -22.80 15.37
CA PRO A 269 54.09 -23.65 16.56
C PRO A 269 54.37 -22.92 17.88
N SER A 270 55.05 -21.78 17.85
CA SER A 270 55.36 -20.95 19.02
C SER A 270 54.22 -20.01 19.44
N LEU A 271 53.18 -19.88 18.62
CA LEU A 271 52.02 -19.03 18.92
C LEU A 271 50.95 -19.82 19.69
N THR A 272 50.40 -19.17 20.71
CA THR A 272 49.25 -19.67 21.47
C THR A 272 47.97 -19.60 20.64
N HIS A 273 46.92 -20.30 21.08
CA HIS A 273 45.62 -20.29 20.39
C HIS A 273 45.08 -18.87 20.11
N THR A 274 45.11 -17.99 21.12
CA THR A 274 44.64 -16.60 20.97
C THR A 274 45.52 -15.79 20.02
N GLU A 275 46.84 -16.01 20.05
CA GLU A 275 47.79 -15.36 19.13
C GLU A 275 47.63 -15.84 17.69
N LEU A 276 47.38 -17.14 17.46
CA LEU A 276 47.06 -17.71 16.16
C LEU A 276 45.77 -17.11 15.60
N GLU A 277 44.75 -16.95 16.44
CA GLU A 277 43.47 -16.40 16.03
C GLU A 277 43.54 -14.90 15.70
N VAL A 278 44.27 -14.10 16.50
CA VAL A 278 44.59 -12.71 16.15
C VAL A 278 45.40 -12.65 14.85
N SER A 279 46.39 -13.55 14.67
CA SER A 279 47.21 -13.60 13.46
C SER A 279 46.39 -13.94 12.22
N ARG A 280 45.43 -14.87 12.32
CA ARG A 280 44.47 -15.21 11.26
C ARG A 280 43.69 -13.98 10.82
N LEU A 281 43.08 -13.26 11.76
CA LEU A 281 42.26 -12.09 11.46
C LEU A 281 43.09 -10.94 10.87
N VAL A 282 44.35 -10.80 11.29
CA VAL A 282 45.31 -9.86 10.70
C VAL A 282 45.63 -10.22 9.24
N VAL A 283 45.84 -11.51 8.93
CA VAL A 283 46.07 -11.99 7.56
C VAL A 283 44.84 -11.77 6.67
N GLU A 284 43.64 -11.92 7.22
CA GLU A 284 42.35 -11.61 6.57
C GLU A 284 42.12 -10.10 6.35
N GLY A 285 43.03 -9.24 6.83
CA GLY A 285 42.98 -7.80 6.63
C GLY A 285 42.05 -7.06 7.60
N LYS A 286 41.67 -7.68 8.72
CA LYS A 286 40.84 -7.04 9.74
C LYS A 286 41.63 -5.98 10.51
N THR A 287 40.98 -4.84 10.75
CA THR A 287 41.50 -3.75 11.58
C THR A 287 41.52 -4.13 13.06
N LEU A 288 42.27 -3.39 13.87
CA LEU A 288 42.34 -3.62 15.31
C LEU A 288 40.95 -3.57 15.98
N GLY A 289 40.09 -2.66 15.55
CA GLY A 289 38.72 -2.52 16.05
C GLY A 289 37.83 -3.70 15.68
N GLU A 290 37.92 -4.18 14.43
CA GLU A 290 37.17 -5.35 13.97
C GLU A 290 37.61 -6.63 14.70
N ILE A 291 38.91 -6.82 14.91
CA ILE A 291 39.43 -7.97 15.66
C ILE A 291 38.93 -7.96 17.11
N ALA A 292 38.95 -6.78 17.75
CA ALA A 292 38.45 -6.61 19.10
C ALA A 292 36.95 -6.98 19.20
N LEU A 293 36.15 -6.54 18.22
CA LEU A 293 34.74 -6.88 18.12
C LEU A 293 34.51 -8.38 17.91
N ILE A 294 35.20 -8.99 16.94
CA ILE A 294 35.05 -10.43 16.61
C ILE A 294 35.42 -11.32 17.80
N MET A 295 36.47 -10.98 18.53
CA MET A 295 36.95 -11.77 19.67
C MET A 295 36.26 -11.43 21.00
N GLY A 296 35.37 -10.43 21.03
CA GLY A 296 34.75 -9.96 22.27
C GLY A 296 35.77 -9.44 23.30
N LYS A 297 36.82 -8.75 22.85
CA LYS A 297 37.89 -8.18 23.69
C LYS A 297 38.04 -6.68 23.45
N THR A 298 38.76 -5.99 24.33
CA THR A 298 39.10 -4.57 24.13
C THR A 298 40.19 -4.42 23.06
N THR A 299 40.21 -3.28 22.36
CA THR A 299 41.27 -2.94 21.40
C THR A 299 42.66 -2.95 22.03
N THR A 300 42.77 -2.55 23.30
CA THR A 300 44.01 -2.63 24.09
C THR A 300 44.50 -4.07 24.23
N ASN A 301 43.63 -5.01 24.60
CA ASN A 301 44.00 -6.43 24.72
C ASN A 301 44.47 -6.99 23.36
N ILE A 302 43.78 -6.67 22.27
CA ILE A 302 44.21 -7.11 20.93
C ILE A 302 45.56 -6.49 20.55
N SER A 303 45.79 -5.22 20.88
CA SER A 303 47.08 -4.56 20.64
C SER A 303 48.22 -5.27 21.37
N THR A 304 48.01 -5.65 22.63
CA THR A 304 48.97 -6.44 23.41
C THR A 304 49.25 -7.80 22.76
N VAL A 305 48.22 -8.53 22.33
CA VAL A 305 48.39 -9.82 21.66
C VAL A 305 49.17 -9.66 20.35
N ARG A 306 48.87 -8.63 19.53
CA ARG A 306 49.66 -8.33 18.32
C ARG A 306 51.12 -8.03 18.64
N GLY A 307 51.40 -7.32 19.73
CA GLY A 307 52.76 -7.05 20.21
C GLY A 307 53.51 -8.34 20.58
N ASN A 308 52.85 -9.27 21.25
CA ASN A 308 53.43 -10.57 21.61
C ASN A 308 53.71 -11.43 20.37
N VAL A 309 52.79 -11.47 19.40
CA VAL A 309 53.01 -12.14 18.11
C VAL A 309 54.25 -11.56 17.42
N ARG A 310 54.37 -10.23 17.33
CA ARG A 310 55.54 -9.57 16.71
C ARG A 310 56.85 -10.02 17.34
N LYS A 311 56.92 -10.04 18.68
CA LYS A 311 58.10 -10.48 19.42
C LYS A 311 58.44 -11.95 19.12
N LYS A 312 57.44 -12.84 19.09
CA LYS A 312 57.63 -14.28 18.83
C LYS A 312 58.05 -14.59 17.40
N LEU A 313 57.67 -13.74 16.44
CA LEU A 313 58.08 -13.82 15.05
C LEU A 313 59.41 -13.10 14.74
N GLY A 314 60.03 -12.46 15.74
CA GLY A 314 61.30 -11.75 15.59
C GLY A 314 61.22 -10.46 14.75
N LEU A 315 60.04 -9.84 14.66
CA LEU A 315 59.80 -8.66 13.81
C LEU A 315 60.42 -7.39 14.38
N GLN A 316 61.17 -6.67 13.55
CA GLN A 316 61.67 -5.32 13.81
C GLN A 316 60.54 -4.29 13.81
N PRO A 317 60.71 -3.11 14.46
CA PRO A 317 59.67 -2.09 14.53
C PRO A 317 59.15 -1.60 13.17
N SER A 318 60.00 -1.60 12.13
CA SER A 318 59.66 -1.18 10.77
C SER A 318 59.01 -2.26 9.91
N GLU A 319 59.00 -3.52 10.34
CA GLU A 319 58.45 -4.62 9.55
C GLU A 319 56.93 -4.76 9.74
N ASP A 320 56.23 -5.01 8.64
CA ASP A 320 54.77 -5.18 8.63
C ASP A 320 54.38 -6.60 9.07
N LEU A 321 53.52 -6.68 10.09
CA LEU A 321 53.07 -7.95 10.66
C LEU A 321 52.20 -8.75 9.67
N VAL A 322 51.39 -8.07 8.85
CA VAL A 322 50.50 -8.70 7.86
C VAL A 322 51.33 -9.34 6.75
N GLU A 323 52.30 -8.60 6.20
CA GLU A 323 53.19 -9.11 5.15
C GLU A 323 53.99 -10.31 5.64
N LYS A 324 54.56 -10.24 6.85
CA LYS A 324 55.34 -11.35 7.38
C LYS A 324 54.51 -12.59 7.66
N LEU A 325 53.30 -12.42 8.19
CA LEU A 325 52.37 -13.53 8.37
C LEU A 325 51.92 -14.13 7.04
N LYS A 326 51.70 -13.32 6.00
CA LYS A 326 51.34 -13.80 4.65
C LYS A 326 52.50 -14.53 3.96
N GLU A 327 53.73 -14.05 4.10
CA GLU A 327 54.94 -14.69 3.58
C GLU A 327 55.13 -16.08 4.20
N LEU A 328 55.08 -16.16 5.52
CA LEU A 328 55.30 -17.41 6.26
C LEU A 328 54.11 -18.38 6.14
N ALA A 329 52.90 -17.88 5.91
CA ALA A 329 51.70 -18.69 5.64
C ALA A 329 51.48 -18.97 4.14
N ALA A 330 52.34 -18.50 3.22
CA ALA A 330 52.21 -18.72 1.78
C ALA A 330 52.06 -20.20 1.36
N PRO A 331 52.75 -21.18 2.00
CA PRO A 331 52.55 -22.61 1.71
C PRO A 331 51.13 -23.10 2.06
N ALA A 332 50.59 -22.65 3.21
CA ALA A 332 49.23 -22.98 3.66
C ALA A 332 48.16 -22.34 2.76
N ASN A 333 48.41 -21.12 2.26
CA ASN A 333 47.49 -20.39 1.38
C ASN A 333 47.29 -21.10 0.02
N LYS A 334 48.31 -21.80 -0.47
CA LYS A 334 48.25 -22.62 -1.71
C LYS A 334 47.48 -23.94 -1.50
N ALA A 335 47.52 -24.51 -0.30
CA ALA A 335 46.72 -25.67 0.09
C ALA A 335 45.25 -25.28 0.31
N LEU A 336 44.99 -24.16 0.99
CA LEU A 336 43.65 -23.63 1.25
C LEU A 336 42.88 -23.22 -0.02
N ARG A 337 43.57 -22.77 -1.08
CA ARG A 337 42.95 -22.49 -2.39
C ARG A 337 42.55 -23.73 -3.18
N LYS A 338 43.10 -24.92 -2.88
CA LYS A 338 42.78 -26.18 -3.57
C LYS A 338 41.58 -26.93 -2.99
N THR A 339 41.09 -26.49 -1.82
CA THR A 339 39.96 -27.10 -1.11
C THR A 339 38.63 -26.35 -1.31
N PHE A 340 38.59 -25.44 -2.29
CA PHE A 340 37.39 -24.75 -2.76
C PHE A 340 37.00 -25.24 -4.15
#